data_AF-A0A256WJR2-F1
#
_entry.id   AF-A0A256WJR2-F1
#
_cell.length_a   1.000
_cell.length_b   1.000
_cell.length_c   1.000
_cell.angle_alpha   90.00
_cell.angle_beta   90.00
_cell.angle_gamma   90.00
#
_symmetry.space_group_name_H-M   'P 1'
#
loop_
_entity.id
_entity.type
_entity.pdbx_description
1 polymer ?
#
loop_
_entity_poly.entity_id
_entity_poly.type
_entity_poly.pdbx_seq_one_letter_code
_entity_poly.pdbx_strand_id
1 'polypeptide(L)' 'MVDMMGAMVYQEVLKLNIGSKTHTIDVRDLAAQTYFLILKTNNGQMVQRVIVK' A
#
# COMPACT_ATOMS: atom_id res chain seq x y z
N MET A 1 -3.63 1.16 0.99
CA MET A 1 -3.78 1.30 -0.47
C MET A 1 -5.15 1.84 -0.76
N VAL A 2 -5.25 2.77 -1.70
CA VAL A 2 -6.52 3.40 -2.11
C VAL A 2 -6.71 3.23 -3.61
N ASP A 3 -7.96 3.09 -4.05
CA ASP A 3 -8.30 3.04 -5.47
C ASP A 3 -8.36 4.45 -6.11
N MET A 4 -8.70 4.51 -7.41
CA MET A 4 -8.83 5.78 -8.14
C MET A 4 -9.99 6.66 -7.67
N MET A 5 -10.97 6.10 -6.96
CA MET A 5 -12.08 6.84 -6.36
C MET A 5 -11.73 7.35 -4.95
N GLY A 6 -10.54 7.02 -4.45
CA GLY A 6 -10.08 7.37 -3.11
C GLY A 6 -10.57 6.41 -2.02
N ALA A 7 -11.24 5.31 -2.37
CA ALA A 7 -11.69 4.32 -1.40
C ALA A 7 -10.50 3.50 -0.91
N MET A 8 -10.44 3.29 0.41
CA MET A 8 -9.39 2.50 1.03
C MET A 8 -9.70 1.01 0.90
N VAL A 9 -8.84 0.30 0.17
CA VAL A 9 -9.01 -1.14 -0.11
C VAL A 9 -8.06 -2.02 0.72
N TYR A 10 -7.03 -1.42 1.30
CA TYR A 10 -6.07 -2.12 2.17
C TYR A 10 -5.51 -1.17 3.21
N GLN A 11 -5.41 -1.60 4.47
CA GLN A 11 -4.72 -0.87 5.52
C GLN A 11 -4.06 -1.84 6.48
N GLU A 12 -2.79 -1.59 6.78
CA GLU A 12 -2.04 -2.34 7.79
C GLU A 12 -1.07 -1.40 8.52
N VAL A 13 -0.85 -1.67 9.81
CA VAL A 13 0.15 -0.97 10.63
C VAL A 13 1.29 -1.93 10.93
N LEU A 14 2.44 -1.70 10.30
CA LEU A 14 3.64 -2.51 10.50
C LEU A 14 4.48 -1.96 11.66
N LYS A 15 4.67 -2.76 12.70
CA LYS A 15 5.64 -2.48 13.77
C LYS A 15 7.01 -3.00 13.34
N LEU A 16 7.75 -2.17 12.61
CA LEU A 16 9.08 -2.50 12.11
C LEU A 16 10.12 -2.41 13.24
N ASN A 17 10.09 -3.38 14.15
CA ASN A 17 11.12 -3.56 15.18
C ASN A 17 12.32 -4.23 14.52
N ILE A 18 13.18 -3.44 13.86
CA ILE A 18 14.55 -3.81 13.45
C ILE A 18 14.63 -5.20 12.77
N GLY A 19 14.07 -5.37 11.56
CA GLY A 19 14.25 -6.64 10.84
C GLY A 19 13.55 -6.77 9.49
N SER A 20 12.31 -6.28 9.38
CA SER A 20 11.58 -6.35 8.11
C SER A 20 12.06 -5.26 7.14
N LYS A 21 12.99 -5.63 6.23
CA LYS A 21 13.37 -4.80 5.07
C LYS A 21 12.36 -4.87 3.93
N THR A 22 11.46 -5.86 3.95
CA THR A 22 10.52 -6.12 2.85
C THR A 22 9.19 -6.60 3.43
N HIS A 23 8.10 -6.05 2.91
CA HIS A 23 6.73 -6.47 3.20
C HIS A 23 5.99 -6.61 1.87
N THR A 24 5.25 -7.72 1.71
CA THR A 24 4.58 -8.07 0.46
C THR A 24 3.07 -8.01 0.67
N ILE A 25 2.38 -7.32 -0.24
CA ILE A 25 0.93 -7.23 -0.27
C ILE A 25 0.45 -8.09 -1.43
N ASP A 26 -0.42 -9.06 -1.15
CA ASP A 26 -1.11 -9.83 -2.18
C ASP A 26 -2.24 -8.98 -2.78
N VAL A 27 -2.30 -8.92 -4.11
CA VAL A 27 -3.25 -8.09 -4.87
C VAL A 27 -4.16 -8.92 -5.78
N ARG A 28 -4.15 -10.25 -5.66
CA ARG A 28 -4.91 -11.14 -6.56
C ARG A 28 -6.42 -10.89 -6.57
N ASP A 29 -6.97 -10.50 -5.43
CA ASP A 29 -8.41 -10.25 -5.29
C ASP A 29 -8.80 -8.79 -5.62
N LEU A 30 -7.83 -7.98 -6.06
CA LEU A 30 -8.09 -6.59 -6.44
C LEU A 30 -8.44 -6.49 -7.91
N ALA A 31 -9.40 -5.62 -8.23
CA ALA A 31 -9.77 -5.33 -9.61
C ALA A 31 -8.57 -4.83 -10.42
N ALA A 32 -8.54 -5.17 -11.71
CA ALA A 32 -7.52 -4.69 -12.64
C ALA A 32 -7.68 -3.18 -12.88
N GLN A 33 -6.97 -2.38 -12.07
CA GLN A 33 -6.97 -0.93 -12.15
C GLN A 33 -5.71 -0.31 -11.51
N THR A 34 -5.64 1.01 -11.56
CA THR A 34 -4.60 1.77 -10.87
C THR A 34 -4.97 1.97 -9.40
N TYR A 35 -3.99 1.86 -8.52
CA TYR A 35 -4.11 2.12 -7.10
C TYR A 35 -2.98 3.04 -6.63
N PHE A 36 -3.20 3.74 -5.52
CA PHE A 36 -2.16 4.45 -4.80
C PHE A 36 -1.78 3.71 -3.52
N LEU A 37 -0.53 3.28 -3.45
CA LEU A 37 0.09 2.78 -2.23
C LEU A 37 0.62 3.97 -1.43
N ILE A 38 0.12 4.12 -0.21
CA ILE A 38 0.52 5.20 0.69
C ILE A 38 1.24 4.57 1.87
N LEU A 39 2.55 4.84 2.00
CA LEU A 39 3.35 4.45 3.14
C LEU A 39 3.49 5.66 4.07
N LYS A 40 2.96 5.55 5.29
CA LYS A 40 3.07 6.59 6.33
C LYS A 40 4.03 6.11 7.41
N THR A 41 4.99 6.95 7.75
CA THR A 41 5.96 6.72 8.84
C THR A 41 5.99 7.96 9.73
N ASN A 42 6.61 7.85 10.90
CA ASN A 42 6.84 9.01 11.77
C ASN A 42 7.71 10.09 11.11
N ASN A 43 8.49 9.73 10.08
CA ASN A 43 9.40 10.62 9.37
C ASN A 43 8.79 11.22 8.08
N GLY A 44 7.54 10.88 7.76
CA GLY A 44 6.86 11.39 6.58
C GLY A 44 6.06 10.34 5.81
N GLN A 45 5.62 10.74 4.62
CA GLN A 45 4.74 9.95 3.76
C GLN A 45 5.37 9.75 2.37
N MET A 46 5.27 8.52 1.86
CA MET A 46 5.56 8.16 0.48
C MET A 46 4.27 7.73 -0.22
N VAL A 47 4.09 8.14 -1.47
CA VAL A 47 2.95 7.75 -2.31
C VAL A 47 3.48 7.15 -3.61
N GLN A 48 3.04 5.95 -3.94
CA GLN A 48 3.46 5.22 -5.13
C GLN A 48 2.22 4.80 -5.93
N ARG A 49 2.25 5.01 -7.25
CA ARG A 49 1.23 4.48 -8.17
C ARG A 49 1.55 3.03 -8.49
N VAL A 50 0.56 2.14 -8.35
CA VAL A 50 0.63 0.71 -8.64
C VAL A 50 -0.45 0.36 -9.66
N ILE A 51 -0.10 -0.43 -10.68
CA ILE A 51 -1.05 -0.87 -11.71
C ILE A 51 -1.24 -2.37 -11.52
N VAL A 52 -2.46 -2.76 -11.13
CA VAL A 52 -2.90 -4.16 -11.10
C VAL A 52 -3.48 -4.48 -12.48
N LYS A 53 -3.08 -5.62 -13.04
CA LYS A 53 -3.47 -6.07 -14.40
C LYS A 53 -4.25 -7.36 -14.32
#